data_AF-A0A9X8E520-F1
#
_entry.id   AF-A0A9X8E520-F1
#
_cell.length_a   1.000
_cell.length_b   1.000
_cell.length_c   1.000
_cell.angle_alpha   90.00
_cell.angle_beta   90.00
_cell.angle_gamma   90.00
#
_symmetry.space_group_name_H-M   'P 1'
#
loop_
_entity.id
_entity.type
_entity.pdbx_description
1 polymer ?
#
loop_
_entity_poly.entity_id
_entity_poly.type
_entity_poly.pdbx_seq_one_letter_code
_entity_poly.pdbx_strand_id
1 'polypeptide(L)'
;MRATFAERVQQLVFNHDIAVIYNADQTAVNYEYLPTKTINGINEKAVWVKCGGKTKERVTAMVLADTTGAKHPLFLVLRTTKSKFKAVVQDNLKQRQGFGKLLWKSVEPLQVQYDCHIYGNPTAWWNSKISLEFLEFNFARRLDRATKKVLLLWDDFSAHFTDEVVAYAKSINVVLERIPPRFTWICQPADVAWNRPLKSRLREKWLDLLRRQNPTLQDDHVEVQDATTFALYGCVLVYLCVV
;
A
#
# COMPACT_ATOMS: atom_id res chain seq x y z
N MET A 1 3.85 -15.61 23.61
CA MET A 1 3.02 -14.89 22.62
C MET A 1 3.30 -15.30 21.18
N ARG A 2 4.54 -15.22 20.66
CA ARG A 2 4.86 -15.73 19.30
C ARG A 2 4.45 -17.20 19.10
N ALA A 3 4.86 -18.08 20.02
CA ALA A 3 4.51 -19.51 19.97
C ALA A 3 2.98 -19.72 20.02
N THR A 4 2.29 -19.02 20.93
CA THR A 4 0.83 -19.05 21.05
C THR A 4 0.11 -18.59 19.78
N PHE A 5 0.62 -17.54 19.12
CA PHE A 5 0.06 -17.07 17.85
C PHE A 5 0.30 -18.08 16.73
N ALA A 6 1.50 -18.64 16.63
CA ALA A 6 1.83 -19.67 15.67
C ALA A 6 0.94 -20.91 15.84
N GLU A 7 0.73 -21.35 17.08
CA GLU A 7 -0.17 -22.46 17.41
C GLU A 7 -1.62 -22.16 16.99
N ARG A 8 -2.12 -20.95 17.26
CA ARG A 8 -3.46 -20.52 16.84
C ARG A 8 -3.62 -20.53 15.32
N VAL A 9 -2.61 -20.03 14.59
CA VAL A 9 -2.59 -20.09 13.12
C VAL A 9 -2.58 -21.53 12.62
N GLN A 10 -1.77 -22.41 13.21
CA GLN A 10 -1.72 -23.84 12.88
C GLN A 10 -3.07 -24.52 13.11
N GLN A 11 -3.74 -24.22 14.23
CA GLN A 11 -5.08 -24.74 14.53
C GLN A 11 -6.11 -24.26 13.50
N LEU A 12 -6.09 -22.98 13.12
CA LEU A 12 -6.98 -22.46 12.07
C LEU A 12 -6.75 -23.15 10.73
N VAL A 13 -5.48 -23.35 10.36
CA VAL A 13 -5.09 -24.04 9.13
C VAL A 13 -5.65 -25.46 9.11
N PHE A 14 -5.45 -26.20 10.20
CA PHE A 14 -5.95 -27.58 10.34
C PHE A 14 -7.49 -27.65 10.34
N ASN A 15 -8.15 -26.85 11.18
CA ASN A 15 -9.61 -26.90 11.38
C ASN A 15 -10.42 -26.44 10.16
N HIS A 16 -9.81 -25.68 9.25
CA HIS A 16 -10.47 -25.14 8.07
C HIS A 16 -9.93 -25.66 6.74
N ASP A 17 -9.03 -26.66 6.77
CA ASP A 17 -8.38 -27.23 5.57
C ASP A 17 -7.77 -26.13 4.68
N ILE A 18 -7.03 -25.21 5.30
CA ILE A 18 -6.49 -24.02 4.61
C ILE A 18 -5.21 -24.39 3.87
N ALA A 19 -5.27 -24.32 2.54
CA ALA A 19 -4.10 -24.55 1.70
C ALA A 19 -3.24 -23.28 1.49
N VAL A 20 -3.87 -22.10 1.54
CA VAL A 20 -3.20 -20.82 1.24
C VAL A 20 -3.44 -19.80 2.35
N ILE A 21 -2.34 -19.26 2.87
CA ILE A 21 -2.35 -18.19 3.87
C ILE A 21 -1.85 -16.92 3.20
N TYR A 22 -2.57 -15.83 3.42
CA TYR A 22 -2.24 -14.50 2.96
C TYR A 22 -1.79 -13.66 4.15
N ASN A 23 -0.79 -12.82 3.94
CA ASN A 23 -0.47 -11.75 4.86
C ASN A 23 -0.54 -10.41 4.14
N ALA A 24 -1.12 -9.42 4.79
CA ALA A 24 -1.21 -8.07 4.27
C ALA A 24 -0.95 -7.04 5.36
N ASP A 25 -0.43 -5.89 4.93
CA ASP A 25 -0.14 -4.77 5.81
C ASP A 25 -0.10 -3.45 5.06
N GLN A 26 -0.46 -2.37 5.75
CA GLN A 26 -0.32 -1.01 5.24
C GLN A 26 1.02 -0.40 5.58
N THR A 27 1.62 0.25 4.58
CA THR A 27 2.86 0.99 4.75
C THR A 27 2.78 2.36 4.10
N ALA A 28 3.35 3.35 4.79
CA ALA A 28 3.50 4.69 4.26
C ALA A 28 4.61 4.75 3.19
N VAL A 29 4.26 5.21 1.99
CA VAL A 29 5.18 5.51 0.89
C VAL A 29 5.20 7.02 0.69
N ASN A 30 6.33 7.67 0.98
CA ASN A 30 6.45 9.12 0.86
C ASN A 30 6.57 9.54 -0.60
N TYR A 31 6.05 10.72 -0.96
CA TYR A 31 6.28 11.27 -2.30
C TYR A 31 7.75 11.64 -2.53
N GLU A 32 8.45 12.07 -1.49
CA GLU A 32 9.86 12.46 -1.55
C GLU A 32 10.67 11.69 -0.50
N TYR A 33 11.75 11.02 -0.93
CA TYR A 33 12.68 10.30 -0.06
C TYR A 33 14.00 11.07 0.10
N LEU A 34 13.94 12.25 0.72
CA LEU A 34 15.13 13.08 0.92
C LEU A 34 16.07 12.48 1.99
N PRO A 35 17.40 12.49 1.76
CA PRO A 35 18.37 12.24 2.81
C PRO A 35 18.25 13.28 3.93
N THR A 36 18.08 12.82 5.16
CA THR A 36 18.15 13.68 6.37
C THR A 36 19.58 13.92 6.85
N LYS A 37 20.56 13.22 6.25
CA LYS A 37 21.98 13.34 6.56
C LYS A 37 22.76 13.41 5.24
N THR A 38 23.68 14.36 5.16
CA THR A 38 24.67 14.48 4.10
C THR A 38 25.99 13.91 4.65
N ILE A 39 26.54 12.87 4.00
CA ILE A 39 27.88 12.36 4.33
C ILE A 39 28.80 12.88 3.24
N ASN A 40 29.60 13.87 3.59
CA ASN A 40 30.58 14.51 2.71
C ASN A 40 31.99 14.28 3.28
N GLY A 41 33.01 14.31 2.43
CA GLY A 41 34.39 14.45 2.87
C GLY A 41 34.55 15.74 3.69
N ILE A 42 35.49 15.76 4.63
CA ILE A 42 35.81 16.97 5.41
C ILE A 42 36.14 18.10 4.42
N ASN A 43 35.44 19.23 4.51
CA ASN A 43 35.53 20.43 3.64
C ASN A 43 34.84 20.36 2.26
N GLU A 44 34.02 19.35 1.95
CA GLU A 44 33.23 19.34 0.70
C GLU A 44 31.94 20.16 0.80
N LYS A 45 31.61 20.90 -0.27
CA LYS A 45 30.40 21.73 -0.35
C LYS A 45 29.13 20.88 -0.19
N ALA A 46 28.23 21.32 0.68
CA ALA A 46 26.91 20.74 0.81
C ALA A 46 26.12 20.95 -0.48
N VAL A 47 25.62 19.85 -1.06
CA VAL A 47 24.73 19.89 -2.23
C VAL A 47 23.31 20.11 -1.74
N TRP A 48 22.71 21.23 -2.15
CA TRP A 48 21.31 21.53 -1.87
C TRP A 48 20.42 20.94 -2.95
N VAL A 49 19.54 20.02 -2.55
CA VAL A 49 18.52 19.44 -3.44
C VAL A 49 17.27 20.30 -3.32
N LYS A 50 16.81 20.91 -4.43
CA LYS A 50 15.50 21.57 -4.49
C LYS A 50 14.41 20.51 -4.31
N CYS A 51 13.45 20.78 -3.43
CA CYS A 51 12.38 19.85 -3.05
C CYS A 51 11.02 20.55 -3.19
N GLY A 52 9.97 19.80 -3.51
CA GLY A 52 8.60 20.31 -3.70
C GLY A 52 7.85 20.57 -2.39
N GLY A 53 8.52 20.46 -1.24
CA GLY A 53 7.93 20.64 0.09
C GLY A 53 7.04 19.48 0.55
N LYS A 54 7.01 18.36 -0.18
CA LYS A 54 6.07 17.23 0.02
C LYS A 54 6.64 16.07 0.86
N THR A 55 7.73 16.29 1.59
CA THR A 55 8.37 15.28 2.47
C THR A 55 7.45 14.61 3.49
N LYS A 56 6.35 15.26 3.88
CA LYS A 56 5.32 14.72 4.80
C LYS A 56 4.11 14.14 4.09
N GLU A 57 4.00 14.34 2.78
CA GLU A 57 2.94 13.75 1.99
C GLU A 57 3.31 12.32 1.60
N ARG A 58 2.29 11.45 1.66
CA ARG A 58 2.46 10.02 1.49
C ARG A 58 1.23 9.41 0.83
N VAL A 59 1.48 8.29 0.17
CA VAL A 59 0.49 7.29 -0.19
C VAL A 59 0.50 6.23 0.91
N THR A 60 -0.68 5.74 1.30
CA THR A 60 -0.78 4.50 2.07
C THR A 60 -0.87 3.34 1.08
N ALA A 61 0.11 2.45 1.08
CA ALA A 61 0.12 1.25 0.24
C ALA A 61 -0.20 0.02 1.10
N MET A 62 -1.17 -0.79 0.69
CA MET A 62 -1.43 -2.11 1.24
C MET A 62 -0.73 -3.14 0.36
N VAL A 63 0.22 -3.87 0.93
CA VAL A 63 0.90 -5.00 0.29
C VAL A 63 0.17 -6.30 0.65
N LEU A 64 0.12 -7.26 -0.27
CA LEU A 64 -0.50 -8.58 -0.06
C LEU A 64 0.35 -9.65 -0.74
N ALA A 65 0.77 -10.67 0.01
CA ALA A 65 1.38 -11.86 -0.58
C ALA A 65 0.89 -13.13 0.13
N ASP A 66 1.05 -14.26 -0.54
CA ASP A 66 0.60 -15.56 -0.03
C ASP A 66 1.73 -16.57 0.17
N THR A 67 1.39 -17.72 0.75
CA THR A 67 2.33 -18.81 1.05
C THR A 67 2.98 -19.46 -0.15
N THR A 68 2.52 -19.19 -1.38
CA THR A 68 3.19 -19.64 -2.61
C THR A 68 4.32 -18.69 -3.03
N GLY A 69 4.42 -17.53 -2.37
CA GLY A 69 5.31 -16.43 -2.76
C GLY A 69 4.69 -15.52 -3.83
N ALA A 70 3.44 -15.74 -4.21
CA ALA A 70 2.76 -14.86 -5.15
C ALA A 70 2.42 -13.52 -4.49
N LYS A 71 2.71 -12.46 -5.24
CA LYS A 71 2.37 -11.07 -4.90
C LYS A 71 1.08 -10.70 -5.59
N HIS A 72 0.25 -9.93 -4.90
CA HIS A 72 -1.04 -9.51 -5.42
C HIS A 72 -1.06 -8.00 -5.70
N PRO A 73 -1.95 -7.51 -6.57
CA PRO A 73 -2.07 -6.09 -6.90
C PRO A 73 -2.08 -5.17 -5.67
N LEU A 74 -1.33 -4.08 -5.73
CA LEU A 74 -1.27 -3.10 -4.64
C LEU A 74 -2.61 -2.37 -4.50
N PHE A 75 -2.97 -2.06 -3.26
CA PHE A 75 -4.01 -1.08 -2.97
C PHE A 75 -3.36 0.19 -2.43
N LEU A 76 -3.59 1.31 -3.10
CA LEU A 76 -3.00 2.61 -2.81
C LEU A 76 -4.10 3.58 -2.35
N VAL A 77 -3.83 4.36 -1.31
CA VAL A 77 -4.73 5.40 -0.82
C VAL A 77 -4.03 6.75 -0.87
N LEU A 78 -4.52 7.62 -1.75
CA LEU A 78 -3.98 8.94 -1.99
C LEU A 78 -4.82 10.00 -1.27
N ARG A 79 -4.15 11.11 -0.94
CA ARG A 79 -4.83 12.30 -0.44
C ARG A 79 -5.62 12.95 -1.57
N THR A 80 -6.91 13.16 -1.35
CA THR A 80 -7.76 13.93 -2.29
C THR A 80 -8.64 14.92 -1.55
N THR A 81 -8.80 16.11 -2.13
CA THR A 81 -9.72 17.13 -1.58
C THR A 81 -11.16 16.66 -1.70
N LYS A 82 -11.90 16.71 -0.59
CA LYS A 82 -13.34 16.38 -0.59
C LYS A 82 -14.12 17.46 -1.32
N SER A 83 -15.07 17.06 -2.17
CA SER A 83 -16.05 18.00 -2.73
C SER A 83 -16.93 18.61 -1.63
N LYS A 84 -17.32 19.87 -1.79
CA LYS A 84 -18.27 20.56 -0.89
C LYS A 84 -19.71 20.06 -1.07
N PHE A 85 -20.02 19.44 -2.21
CA PHE A 85 -21.37 19.00 -2.55
C PHE A 85 -21.58 17.52 -2.19
N LYS A 86 -22.51 17.22 -1.26
CA LYS A 86 -22.77 15.86 -0.76
C LYS A 86 -23.09 14.85 -1.87
N ALA A 87 -23.92 15.22 -2.84
CA ALA A 87 -24.27 14.35 -3.98
C ALA A 87 -23.03 13.96 -4.81
N VAL A 88 -22.14 14.93 -5.06
CA VAL A 88 -20.87 14.69 -5.77
C VAL A 88 -19.93 13.80 -4.95
N VAL A 89 -19.91 13.95 -3.62
CA VAL A 89 -19.13 13.07 -2.74
C VAL A 89 -19.59 11.62 -2.87
N GLN A 90 -20.92 11.37 -2.81
CA GLN A 90 -21.45 10.01 -2.94
C GLN A 90 -21.18 9.42 -4.32
N ASP A 91 -21.37 10.21 -5.38
CA ASP A 91 -21.07 9.77 -6.75
C ASP A 91 -19.58 9.44 -6.93
N ASN A 92 -18.68 10.29 -6.41
CA ASN A 92 -17.24 10.03 -6.46
C ASN A 92 -16.85 8.77 -5.66
N LEU A 93 -17.43 8.56 -4.48
CA LEU A 93 -17.14 7.37 -3.67
C LEU A 93 -17.64 6.09 -4.32
N LYS A 94 -18.73 6.14 -5.09
CA LYS A 94 -19.34 4.97 -5.73
C LYS A 94 -18.69 4.65 -7.08
N GLN A 95 -18.43 5.67 -7.90
CA GLN A 95 -18.05 5.49 -9.30
C GLN A 95 -16.57 5.73 -9.56
N ARG A 96 -15.88 6.44 -8.66
CA ARG A 96 -14.54 6.99 -8.92
C ARG A 96 -13.60 6.80 -7.74
N GLN A 97 -13.88 5.83 -6.86
CA GLN A 97 -13.02 5.47 -5.73
C GLN A 97 -12.60 6.66 -4.85
N GLY A 98 -13.46 7.68 -4.75
CA GLY A 98 -13.21 8.92 -3.99
C GLY A 98 -12.56 10.08 -4.78
N PHE A 99 -12.18 9.86 -6.03
CA PHE A 99 -11.65 10.89 -6.92
C PHE A 99 -12.75 11.73 -7.59
N GLY A 100 -12.43 13.01 -7.84
CA GLY A 100 -13.24 13.88 -8.69
C GLY A 100 -13.11 13.50 -10.17
N LYS A 101 -14.09 13.91 -10.98
CA LYS A 101 -14.17 13.58 -12.43
C LYS A 101 -12.88 13.85 -13.20
N LEU A 102 -12.21 14.98 -12.93
CA LEU A 102 -11.00 15.37 -13.66
C LEU A 102 -9.82 14.45 -13.32
N LEU A 103 -9.54 14.26 -12.03
CA LEU A 103 -8.44 13.42 -11.58
C LEU A 103 -8.67 11.93 -11.90
N TRP A 104 -9.92 11.49 -11.88
CA TRP A 104 -10.30 10.12 -12.25
C TRP A 104 -9.83 9.75 -13.68
N LYS A 105 -9.93 10.67 -14.65
CA LYS A 105 -9.46 10.44 -16.02
C LYS A 105 -7.98 10.08 -16.11
N SER A 106 -7.17 10.53 -15.15
CA SER A 106 -5.76 10.20 -15.05
C SER A 106 -5.51 8.97 -14.18
N VAL A 107 -6.30 8.77 -13.11
CA VAL A 107 -6.10 7.66 -12.16
C VAL A 107 -6.56 6.31 -12.73
N GLU A 108 -7.69 6.27 -13.42
CA GLU A 108 -8.26 5.03 -13.95
C GLU A 108 -7.31 4.31 -14.93
N PRO A 109 -6.68 5.01 -15.91
CA PRO A 109 -5.68 4.37 -16.76
C PRO A 109 -4.44 3.85 -16.01
N LEU A 110 -4.02 4.53 -14.93
CA LEU A 110 -2.86 4.11 -14.14
C LEU A 110 -3.12 2.79 -13.40
N GLN A 111 -4.35 2.55 -12.93
CA GLN A 111 -4.73 1.28 -12.33
C GLN A 111 -4.52 0.12 -13.31
N VAL A 112 -4.97 0.30 -14.55
CA VAL A 112 -4.84 -0.72 -15.61
C VAL A 112 -3.38 -0.89 -16.02
N GLN A 113 -2.66 0.22 -16.22
CA GLN A 113 -1.28 0.19 -16.66
C GLN A 113 -0.36 -0.53 -15.66
N TYR A 114 -0.65 -0.40 -14.36
CA TYR A 114 0.22 -0.85 -13.29
C TYR A 114 -0.33 -1.99 -12.46
N ASP A 115 -1.46 -2.57 -12.87
CA ASP A 115 -2.14 -3.66 -12.16
C ASP A 115 -2.27 -3.36 -10.65
N CYS A 116 -2.94 -2.25 -10.35
CA CYS A 116 -3.11 -1.77 -8.98
C CYS A 116 -4.48 -1.12 -8.79
N HIS A 117 -4.88 -0.97 -7.53
CA HIS A 117 -6.09 -0.26 -7.14
C HIS A 117 -5.75 1.01 -6.38
N ILE A 118 -6.38 2.12 -6.73
CA ILE A 118 -6.07 3.45 -6.24
C ILE A 118 -7.37 4.07 -5.70
N TYR A 119 -7.35 4.43 -4.43
CA TYR A 119 -8.45 5.09 -3.73
C TYR A 119 -8.03 6.50 -3.29
N GLY A 120 -9.00 7.41 -3.24
CA GLY A 120 -8.81 8.79 -2.82
C GLY A 120 -9.62 9.10 -1.57
N ASN A 121 -8.98 9.67 -0.55
CA ASN A 121 -9.71 10.30 0.56
C ASN A 121 -8.92 11.45 1.21
N PRO A 122 -9.55 12.32 2.02
CA PRO A 122 -8.86 13.49 2.59
C PRO A 122 -7.71 13.18 3.55
N THR A 123 -7.68 11.98 4.13
CA THR A 123 -6.67 11.57 5.11
C THR A 123 -5.51 10.79 4.50
N ALA A 124 -5.66 10.31 3.26
CA ALA A 124 -4.79 9.30 2.64
C ALA A 124 -4.68 8.03 3.49
N TRP A 125 -5.75 7.64 4.19
CA TRP A 125 -5.71 6.54 5.16
C TRP A 125 -6.73 5.44 4.85
N TRP A 126 -6.42 4.22 5.27
CA TRP A 126 -7.27 3.06 5.13
C TRP A 126 -8.55 3.18 5.98
N ASN A 127 -9.66 2.61 5.52
CA ASN A 127 -10.94 2.60 6.24
C ASN A 127 -11.74 1.32 5.90
N SER A 128 -12.82 1.07 6.64
CA SER A 128 -13.60 -0.17 6.52
C SER A 128 -14.19 -0.40 5.14
N LYS A 129 -14.57 0.68 4.42
CA LYS A 129 -15.04 0.54 3.05
C LYS A 129 -13.94 -0.01 2.15
N ILE A 130 -12.72 0.51 2.27
CA ILE A 130 -11.57 -0.01 1.48
C ILE A 130 -11.24 -1.44 1.89
N SER A 131 -11.42 -1.83 3.17
CA SER A 131 -11.30 -3.24 3.59
C SER A 131 -12.28 -4.16 2.84
N LEU A 132 -13.53 -3.74 2.65
CA LEU A 132 -14.54 -4.53 1.91
C LEU A 132 -14.15 -4.67 0.44
N GLU A 133 -13.78 -3.57 -0.22
CA GLU A 133 -13.35 -3.57 -1.63
C GLU A 133 -12.09 -4.42 -1.82
N PHE A 134 -11.16 -4.38 -0.87
CA PHE A 134 -9.96 -5.22 -0.86
C PHE A 134 -10.31 -6.71 -0.75
N LEU A 135 -11.26 -7.07 0.12
CA LEU A 135 -11.72 -8.44 0.26
C LEU A 135 -12.44 -8.91 -1.01
N GLU A 136 -13.30 -8.07 -1.59
CA GLU A 136 -14.04 -8.39 -2.80
C GLU A 136 -13.08 -8.67 -3.95
N PHE A 137 -12.15 -7.76 -4.19
CA PHE A 137 -11.22 -7.85 -5.30
C PHE A 137 -10.32 -9.10 -5.21
N ASN A 138 -9.65 -9.30 -4.07
CA ASN A 138 -8.65 -10.37 -3.95
C ASN A 138 -9.28 -11.75 -3.74
N PHE A 139 -10.48 -11.82 -3.17
CA PHE A 139 -10.99 -13.08 -2.61
C PHE A 139 -12.38 -13.48 -3.08
N ALA A 140 -13.24 -12.55 -3.54
CA ALA A 140 -14.60 -12.93 -3.91
C ALA A 140 -14.68 -13.75 -5.20
N ARG A 141 -13.67 -13.66 -6.08
CA ARG A 141 -13.68 -14.35 -7.39
C ARG A 141 -12.76 -15.57 -7.47
N ARG A 142 -12.27 -16.10 -6.33
CA ARG A 142 -11.49 -17.36 -6.34
C ARG A 142 -12.33 -18.50 -6.93
N LEU A 143 -11.75 -19.27 -7.85
CA LEU A 143 -12.44 -20.37 -8.54
C LEU A 143 -12.88 -21.48 -7.57
N ASP A 144 -12.09 -21.72 -6.53
CA ASP A 144 -12.32 -22.74 -5.50
C ASP A 144 -13.11 -22.22 -4.28
N ARG A 145 -13.60 -20.96 -4.32
CA ARG A 145 -14.28 -20.31 -3.18
C ARG A 145 -15.43 -21.14 -2.62
N ALA A 146 -16.16 -21.88 -3.46
CA ALA A 146 -17.30 -22.68 -3.04
C ALA A 146 -16.93 -23.83 -2.10
N THR A 147 -15.69 -24.34 -2.19
CA THR A 147 -15.25 -25.55 -1.49
C THR A 147 -14.05 -25.30 -0.58
N LYS A 148 -13.29 -24.21 -0.79
CA LYS A 148 -12.04 -23.92 -0.09
C LYS A 148 -12.07 -22.59 0.65
N LYS A 149 -11.46 -22.60 1.83
CA LYS A 149 -11.20 -21.42 2.66
C LYS A 149 -9.74 -20.99 2.51
N VAL A 150 -9.52 -19.68 2.68
CA VAL A 150 -8.17 -19.10 2.80
C VAL A 150 -8.05 -18.39 4.14
N LEU A 151 -6.83 -18.29 4.66
CA LEU A 151 -6.53 -17.49 5.85
C LEU A 151 -5.96 -16.13 5.42
N LEU A 152 -6.48 -15.03 5.96
CA LEU A 152 -5.88 -13.71 5.82
C LEU A 152 -5.43 -13.21 7.19
N LEU A 153 -4.12 -12.95 7.30
CA LEU A 153 -3.50 -12.36 8.48
C LEU A 153 -3.44 -10.83 8.31
N TRP A 154 -4.15 -10.12 9.18
CA TRP A 154 -4.17 -8.66 9.25
C TRP A 154 -3.71 -8.16 10.63
N ASP A 155 -3.11 -6.97 10.66
CA ASP A 155 -2.81 -6.27 11.90
C ASP A 155 -4.09 -5.89 12.67
N ASP A 156 -3.99 -5.53 13.94
CA ASP A 156 -5.15 -5.24 14.80
C ASP A 156 -5.87 -3.91 14.49
N PHE A 157 -5.65 -3.32 13.31
CA PHE A 157 -6.31 -2.07 12.94
C PHE A 157 -7.83 -2.24 12.88
N SER A 158 -8.58 -1.35 13.54
CA SER A 158 -10.03 -1.50 13.74
C SER A 158 -10.82 -1.59 12.43
N ALA A 159 -10.37 -0.91 11.36
CA ALA A 159 -11.04 -0.97 10.06
C ALA A 159 -10.97 -2.35 9.37
N HIS A 160 -10.08 -3.24 9.81
CA HIS A 160 -9.99 -4.62 9.32
C HIS A 160 -11.06 -5.54 9.91
N PHE A 161 -11.71 -5.12 11.00
CA PHE A 161 -12.56 -5.99 11.79
C PHE A 161 -13.82 -5.32 12.31
N THR A 162 -14.38 -4.38 11.56
CA THR A 162 -15.76 -3.97 11.78
C THR A 162 -16.70 -5.13 11.48
N ASP A 163 -17.87 -5.18 12.11
CA ASP A 163 -18.83 -6.29 11.95
C ASP A 163 -19.14 -6.58 10.49
N GLU A 164 -19.30 -5.54 9.67
CA GLU A 164 -19.54 -5.66 8.22
C GLU A 164 -18.38 -6.37 7.49
N VAL A 165 -17.12 -6.04 7.84
CA VAL A 165 -15.92 -6.62 7.22
C VAL A 165 -15.78 -8.08 7.62
N VAL A 166 -15.98 -8.40 8.89
CA VAL A 166 -15.93 -9.78 9.40
C VAL A 166 -17.03 -10.63 8.78
N ALA A 167 -18.26 -10.10 8.72
CA ALA A 167 -19.39 -10.78 8.09
C ALA A 167 -19.14 -11.02 6.60
N TYR A 168 -18.63 -10.02 5.88
CA TYR A 168 -18.33 -10.14 4.47
C TYR A 168 -17.22 -11.16 4.20
N ALA A 169 -16.09 -11.10 4.91
CA ALA A 169 -15.01 -12.09 4.80
C ALA A 169 -15.51 -13.52 4.99
N LYS A 170 -16.34 -13.75 6.03
CA LYS A 170 -16.96 -15.05 6.28
C LYS A 170 -17.85 -15.50 5.11
N SER A 171 -18.63 -14.59 4.52
CA SER A 171 -19.50 -14.89 3.38
C SER A 171 -18.76 -15.34 2.12
N ILE A 172 -17.49 -14.95 1.97
CA ILE A 172 -16.63 -15.31 0.83
C ILE A 172 -15.55 -16.34 1.20
N ASN A 173 -15.76 -17.10 2.28
CA ASN A 173 -14.84 -18.15 2.74
C ASN A 173 -13.41 -17.64 2.98
N VAL A 174 -13.27 -16.44 3.56
CA VAL A 174 -12.02 -15.90 4.08
C VAL A 174 -12.07 -15.98 5.60
N VAL A 175 -11.13 -16.72 6.18
CA VAL A 175 -10.89 -16.73 7.63
C VAL A 175 -9.97 -15.56 7.94
N LEU A 176 -10.43 -14.62 8.77
CA LEU A 176 -9.60 -13.50 9.23
C LEU A 176 -8.95 -13.86 10.55
N GLU A 177 -7.67 -13.55 10.69
CA GLU A 177 -6.93 -13.75 11.93
C GLU A 177 -6.11 -12.51 12.27
N ARG A 178 -6.27 -12.05 13.51
CA ARG A 178 -5.61 -10.85 14.03
C ARG A 178 -4.18 -11.17 14.44
N ILE A 179 -3.24 -10.40 13.90
CA ILE A 179 -1.88 -10.38 14.41
C ILE A 179 -1.90 -9.71 15.79
N PRO A 180 -1.26 -10.32 16.82
CA PRO A 180 -1.30 -9.78 18.17
C PRO A 180 -0.77 -8.34 18.24
N PRO A 181 -1.51 -7.41 18.90
CA PRO A 181 -1.08 -6.03 19.04
C PRO A 181 0.30 -5.93 19.69
N ARG A 182 1.16 -5.02 19.20
CA ARG A 182 2.56 -4.81 19.66
C ARG A 182 3.56 -5.91 19.28
N PHE A 183 3.14 -6.93 18.54
CA PHE A 183 4.02 -8.01 18.08
C PHE A 183 4.11 -8.08 16.55
N THR A 184 3.68 -7.05 15.82
CA THR A 184 3.76 -7.03 14.34
C THR A 184 5.21 -7.22 13.87
N TRP A 185 6.17 -6.58 14.53
CA TRP A 185 7.60 -6.72 14.25
C TRP A 185 8.17 -8.16 14.38
N ILE A 186 7.42 -9.11 14.95
CA ILE A 186 7.77 -10.54 14.98
C ILE A 186 6.79 -11.36 14.13
N CYS A 187 5.51 -11.08 14.25
CA CYS A 187 4.41 -11.94 13.80
C CYS A 187 3.80 -11.51 12.47
N GLN A 188 4.20 -10.38 11.90
CA GLN A 188 3.70 -9.84 10.64
C GLN A 188 4.76 -9.98 9.54
N PRO A 189 4.64 -10.97 8.64
CA PRO A 189 5.59 -11.16 7.54
C PRO A 189 5.88 -9.89 6.75
N ALA A 190 4.88 -9.08 6.45
CA ALA A 190 5.04 -7.81 5.73
C ALA A 190 5.98 -6.82 6.43
N ASP A 191 5.87 -6.67 7.75
CA ASP A 191 6.74 -5.79 8.53
C ASP A 191 8.16 -6.33 8.63
N VAL A 192 8.28 -7.64 8.82
CA VAL A 192 9.57 -8.31 9.02
C VAL A 192 10.39 -8.34 7.73
N ALA A 193 9.74 -8.62 6.59
CA ALA A 193 10.42 -8.99 5.36
C ALA A 193 10.20 -8.04 4.18
N TRP A 194 9.03 -7.40 4.04
CA TRP A 194 8.64 -6.77 2.78
C TRP A 194 8.77 -5.24 2.80
N ASN A 195 8.25 -4.61 3.86
CA ASN A 195 8.12 -3.16 3.95
C ASN A 195 9.47 -2.44 3.91
N ARG A 196 10.48 -2.97 4.62
CA ARG A 196 11.81 -2.35 4.67
C ARG A 196 12.53 -2.42 3.31
N PRO A 197 12.65 -3.58 2.65
CA PRO A 197 13.21 -3.65 1.30
C PRO A 197 12.48 -2.75 0.30
N LEU A 198 11.13 -2.76 0.29
CA LEU A 198 10.30 -1.90 -0.57
C LEU A 198 10.71 -0.43 -0.42
N LYS A 199 10.74 0.08 0.82
CA LYS A 199 11.11 1.48 1.10
C LYS A 199 12.57 1.78 0.74
N SER A 200 13.48 0.83 0.94
CA SER A 200 14.90 1.02 0.61
C SER A 200 15.10 1.20 -0.89
N ARG A 201 14.50 0.33 -1.72
CA ARG A 201 14.61 0.45 -3.18
C ARG A 201 13.90 1.68 -3.74
N LEU A 202 12.76 2.07 -3.14
CA LEU A 202 12.09 3.34 -3.48
C LEU A 202 13.01 4.54 -3.26
N ARG A 203 13.70 4.55 -2.11
CA ARG A 203 14.67 5.59 -1.78
C ARG A 203 15.84 5.62 -2.76
N GLU A 204 16.37 4.45 -3.13
CA GLU A 204 17.46 4.37 -4.12
C GLU A 204 17.02 4.89 -5.49
N LYS A 205 15.85 4.48 -5.98
CA LYS A 205 15.30 4.99 -7.25
C LYS A 205 15.08 6.51 -7.21
N TRP A 206 14.61 7.03 -6.08
CA TRP A 206 14.45 8.48 -5.89
C TRP A 206 15.80 9.21 -5.99
N LEU A 207 16.83 8.69 -5.31
CA LEU A 207 18.18 9.25 -5.38
C LEU A 207 18.76 9.19 -6.79
N ASP A 208 18.52 8.10 -7.52
CA ASP A 208 18.98 7.98 -8.91
C ASP A 208 18.28 8.98 -9.84
N LEU A 209 16.99 9.25 -9.63
CA LEU A 209 16.30 10.32 -10.36
C LEU A 209 16.88 11.69 -10.05
N LEU A 210 17.13 11.99 -8.77
CA LEU A 210 17.76 13.25 -8.37
C LEU A 210 19.15 13.43 -8.98
N ARG A 211 19.94 12.35 -9.07
CA ARG A 211 21.26 12.37 -9.72
C ARG A 211 21.14 12.62 -11.23
N ARG A 212 20.20 11.95 -11.91
CA ARG A 212 19.98 12.12 -13.36
C ARG A 212 19.48 13.52 -13.73
N GLN A 213 18.67 14.13 -12.88
CA GLN A 213 18.15 15.48 -13.07
C GLN A 213 19.17 16.59 -12.79
N ASN A 214 20.35 16.27 -12.27
CA ASN A 214 21.43 17.23 -12.01
C ASN A 214 22.71 16.86 -12.78
N PRO A 215 22.83 17.17 -14.09
CA PRO A 215 24.08 16.93 -14.81
C PRO A 215 25.23 17.83 -14.31
N THR A 216 24.94 19.05 -13.82
CA THR A 216 25.74 19.91 -12.92
C THR A 216 24.95 21.21 -12.68
N LEU A 217 25.22 21.98 -11.62
CA LEU A 217 24.71 23.36 -11.44
C LEU A 217 24.88 24.21 -12.72
N GLN A 218 23.85 24.31 -13.56
CA GLN A 218 23.63 25.43 -14.48
C GLN A 218 22.24 25.33 -15.11
N ASP A 219 21.40 26.23 -14.61
CA ASP A 219 20.26 26.90 -15.22
C ASP A 219 19.12 26.15 -15.92
N ASP A 220 17.96 26.63 -15.48
CA ASP A 220 16.66 26.75 -16.12
C ASP A 220 15.72 25.53 -16.16
N HIS A 221 14.81 25.58 -15.18
CA HIS A 221 13.43 25.10 -15.22
C HIS A 221 13.22 23.69 -15.76
N VAL A 222 13.43 22.70 -14.89
CA VAL A 222 12.83 21.38 -15.03
C VAL A 222 11.93 21.13 -13.83
N GLU A 223 10.61 21.25 -14.04
CA GLU A 223 9.62 20.72 -13.09
C GLU A 223 9.84 19.22 -12.94
N VAL A 224 9.99 18.76 -11.70
CA VAL A 224 9.95 17.34 -11.36
C VAL A 224 8.65 16.79 -11.94
N GLN A 225 8.73 15.90 -12.93
CA GLN A 225 7.58 15.09 -13.37
C GLN A 225 6.92 14.54 -12.12
N ASP A 226 5.70 15.01 -11.89
CA ASP A 226 4.90 14.99 -10.66
C ASP A 226 5.35 13.93 -9.62
N ALA A 227 5.80 14.36 -8.44
CA ALA A 227 6.21 13.47 -7.34
C ALA A 227 5.15 12.41 -6.99
N THR A 228 3.89 12.68 -7.31
CA THR A 228 2.78 11.72 -7.25
C THR A 228 2.94 10.58 -8.26
N THR A 229 3.29 10.86 -9.51
CA THR A 229 3.61 9.84 -10.52
C THR A 229 4.83 9.01 -10.11
N PHE A 230 5.87 9.64 -9.53
CA PHE A 230 7.01 8.87 -9.01
C PHE A 230 6.60 7.91 -7.90
N ALA A 231 5.80 8.34 -6.92
CA ALA A 231 5.40 7.43 -5.86
C ALA A 231 4.48 6.32 -6.37
N LEU A 232 3.58 6.60 -7.31
CA LEU A 232 2.71 5.58 -7.92
C LEU A 232 3.54 4.58 -8.74
N TYR A 233 4.28 5.07 -9.73
CA TYR A 233 5.12 4.24 -10.61
C TYR A 233 6.20 3.50 -9.83
N GLY A 234 6.92 4.23 -8.97
CA GLY A 234 7.98 3.69 -8.14
C GLY A 234 7.46 2.63 -7.19
N CYS A 235 6.32 2.85 -6.53
CA CYS A 235 5.76 1.89 -5.58
C CYS A 235 5.40 0.58 -6.26
N VAL A 236 4.70 0.63 -7.40
CA VAL A 236 4.34 -0.58 -8.15
C VAL A 236 5.59 -1.28 -8.68
N LEU A 237 6.48 -0.55 -9.36
CA LEU A 237 7.67 -1.13 -9.98
C LEU A 237 8.60 -1.77 -8.93
N VAL A 238 8.77 -1.13 -7.78
CA VAL A 238 9.60 -1.68 -6.71
C VAL A 238 8.94 -2.89 -6.06
N TYR A 239 7.63 -2.83 -5.81
CA TYR A 239 6.90 -3.94 -5.22
C TYR A 239 7.01 -5.23 -6.05
N LEU A 240 6.88 -5.12 -7.38
CA LEU A 240 7.09 -6.24 -8.30
C LEU A 240 8.51 -6.83 -8.23
N CYS A 241 9.53 -6.04 -7.89
CA CYS A 241 10.93 -6.48 -7.88
C CYS A 241 11.48 -6.93 -6.51
N VAL A 242 10.80 -6.62 -5.40
CA VAL A 242 11.45 -6.64 -4.06
C VAL A 242 10.80 -7.56 -3.03
N VAL A 243 9.48 -7.75 -3.10
CA VAL A 243 8.74 -8.65 -2.20
C VAL A 243 8.76 -10.09 -2.70
#